data_AF-A0A9D6VFM2-F1
#
_entry.id   AF-A0A9D6VFM2-F1
#
_cell.length_a   1.000
_cell.length_b   1.000
_cell.length_c   1.000
_cell.angle_alpha   90.00
_cell.angle_beta   90.00
_cell.angle_gamma   90.00
#
_symmetry.space_group_name_H-M   'P 1'
#
loop_
_entity.id
_entity.type
_entity.pdbx_description
1 polymer ?
#
loop_
_entity_poly.entity_id
_entity_poly.type
_entity_poly.pdbx_seq_one_letter_code
_entity_poly.pdbx_strand_id
1 'polypeptide(L)'
;MHEQDSSPAPNPRSRRKKPLDTVVKLGLAVLVGCFSLIWGGMYLTRPDRSIPPFSVGAQEATVVAIHVPDETSDDEIEKLIERFRKIGRESRKFESMKINPTTPDRPGDHYRRMTIYIFSDNTWTEPETLHKYLTGEDRGGFQRSLRGLYRLTESEEEGRIGPLPDGPETKEMQAEIRQLFKGPLSEPSGPVVDPIPAP
;
A
#
# COMPACT_ATOMS: atom_id res chain seq x y z
N MET A 1 5.28 40.28 -84.21
CA MET A 1 3.97 40.42 -83.55
C MET A 1 3.30 39.06 -83.54
N HIS A 2 2.81 38.66 -82.36
CA HIS A 2 1.93 37.50 -82.07
C HIS A 2 2.53 36.09 -82.22
N GLU A 3 2.28 35.15 -81.32
CA GLU A 3 2.06 35.14 -79.88
C GLU A 3 2.15 33.66 -79.48
N GLN A 4 2.68 33.41 -78.28
CA GLN A 4 3.03 32.09 -77.77
C GLN A 4 1.85 31.55 -76.98
N ASP A 5 1.03 30.67 -77.58
CA ASP A 5 -0.12 30.10 -76.86
C ASP A 5 0.29 28.81 -76.14
N SER A 6 0.66 28.97 -74.86
CA SER A 6 0.97 27.89 -73.94
C SER A 6 -0.33 27.35 -73.34
N SER A 7 -0.68 26.10 -73.65
CA SER A 7 -1.78 25.41 -72.97
C SER A 7 -1.50 25.24 -71.47
N PRO A 8 -2.39 25.66 -70.55
CA PRO A 8 -2.22 25.40 -69.14
C PRO A 8 -2.69 23.97 -68.79
N ALA A 9 -1.88 23.28 -67.99
CA ALA A 9 -2.20 21.99 -67.41
C ALA A 9 -3.45 22.05 -66.50
N PRO A 10 -4.23 20.96 -66.36
CA PRO A 10 -5.40 20.94 -65.49
C PRO A 10 -5.00 20.91 -64.01
N ASN A 11 -5.50 21.88 -63.24
CA ASN A 11 -5.38 21.91 -61.78
C ASN A 11 -6.03 20.66 -61.15
N PRO A 12 -5.37 19.96 -60.20
CA PRO A 12 -6.01 18.88 -59.46
C PRO A 12 -7.06 19.49 -58.52
N ARG A 13 -8.33 19.26 -58.86
CA ARG A 13 -9.48 19.62 -58.01
C ARG A 13 -9.26 19.05 -56.61
N SER A 14 -9.11 19.92 -55.61
CA SER A 14 -9.06 19.54 -54.21
C SER A 14 -10.33 18.74 -53.86
N ARG A 15 -10.19 17.43 -53.66
CA ARG A 15 -11.30 16.58 -53.15
C ARG A 15 -11.63 17.04 -51.74
N ARG A 16 -12.66 17.89 -51.57
CA ARG A 16 -13.26 18.16 -50.27
C ARG A 16 -13.81 16.84 -49.72
N LYS A 17 -13.22 16.34 -48.64
CA LYS A 17 -13.70 15.13 -47.95
C LYS A 17 -15.12 15.40 -47.46
N LYS A 18 -16.06 14.48 -47.74
CA LYS A 18 -17.45 14.57 -47.26
C LYS A 18 -17.44 14.67 -45.73
N PRO A 19 -18.14 15.65 -45.14
CA PRO A 19 -18.23 15.72 -43.69
C PRO A 19 -18.95 14.48 -43.18
N LEU A 20 -18.42 13.87 -42.12
CA LEU A 20 -19.07 12.76 -41.43
C LEU A 20 -20.45 13.18 -40.93
N ASP A 21 -21.43 12.30 -41.12
CA ASP A 21 -22.82 12.47 -40.68
C ASP A 21 -22.87 12.75 -39.17
N THR A 22 -23.80 13.61 -38.76
CA THR A 22 -24.04 13.98 -37.36
C THR A 22 -24.30 12.76 -36.49
N VAL A 23 -25.00 11.75 -37.02
CA VAL A 23 -25.25 10.48 -36.29
C VAL A 23 -23.94 9.73 -36.04
N VAL A 24 -23.04 9.71 -37.03
CA VAL A 24 -21.72 9.05 -36.92
C VAL A 24 -20.83 9.81 -35.93
N LYS A 25 -20.88 11.14 -35.91
CA LYS A 25 -20.16 11.96 -34.92
C LYS A 25 -20.67 11.70 -33.51
N LEU A 26 -21.99 11.61 -33.33
CA LEU A 26 -22.59 11.31 -32.03
C LEU A 26 -22.21 9.90 -31.57
N GLY A 27 -22.29 8.91 -32.44
CA GLY A 27 -21.86 7.54 -32.14
C GLY A 27 -20.38 7.45 -31.75
N LEU A 28 -19.51 8.15 -32.46
CA LEU A 28 -18.07 8.20 -32.14
C LEU A 28 -17.80 8.94 -30.82
N ALA A 29 -18.51 10.03 -30.55
CA ALA A 29 -18.39 10.76 -29.29
C ALA A 29 -18.83 9.90 -28.10
N VAL A 30 -19.94 9.16 -28.23
CA VAL A 30 -20.40 8.22 -27.21
C VAL A 30 -19.40 7.08 -27.02
N LEU A 31 -18.86 6.52 -28.10
CA LEU A 31 -17.85 5.45 -28.04
C LEU A 31 -16.60 5.91 -27.27
N VAL A 32 -16.06 7.08 -27.60
CA VAL A 32 -14.88 7.66 -26.94
C VAL A 32 -15.20 8.01 -25.48
N GLY A 33 -16.39 8.53 -25.21
CA GLY A 33 -16.86 8.79 -23.85
C GLY A 33 -16.92 7.53 -22.99
N CYS A 34 -17.51 6.45 -23.51
CA CYS A 34 -17.56 5.16 -22.83
C CYS A 34 -16.17 4.58 -22.59
N PHE A 35 -15.28 4.62 -23.58
CA PHE A 35 -13.90 4.17 -23.41
C PHE A 35 -13.16 5.00 -22.36
N SER A 36 -13.36 6.31 -22.34
CA SER A 36 -12.72 7.21 -21.37
C SER A 36 -13.26 6.99 -19.96
N LEU A 37 -14.56 6.72 -19.80
CA LEU A 37 -15.17 6.41 -18.51
C LEU A 37 -14.73 5.05 -17.97
N ILE A 38 -14.67 4.01 -18.81
CA ILE A 38 -14.17 2.69 -18.42
C ILE A 38 -12.69 2.77 -18.08
N TRP A 39 -11.89 3.41 -18.94
CA TRP A 39 -10.46 3.61 -18.71
C TRP A 39 -10.20 4.42 -17.44
N GLY A 40 -10.92 5.52 -17.25
CA GLY A 40 -10.83 6.37 -16.06
C GLY A 40 -11.25 5.63 -14.79
N GLY A 41 -12.36 4.89 -14.84
CA GLY A 41 -12.82 4.05 -13.74
C GLY A 41 -11.80 2.96 -13.37
N MET A 42 -11.22 2.30 -14.36
CA MET A 42 -10.17 1.30 -14.13
C MET A 42 -8.87 1.92 -13.59
N TYR A 43 -8.50 3.13 -14.01
CA TYR A 43 -7.32 3.83 -13.50
C TYR A 43 -7.47 4.21 -12.02
N LEU A 44 -8.65 4.70 -11.63
CA LEU A 44 -8.95 5.09 -10.25
C LEU A 44 -9.14 3.88 -9.31
N THR A 45 -9.55 2.72 -9.85
CA THR A 45 -9.84 1.50 -9.07
C THR A 45 -8.68 0.50 -9.11
N ARG A 46 -7.49 0.88 -9.60
CA ARG A 46 -6.35 -0.05 -9.57
C ARG A 46 -6.08 -0.44 -8.12
N PRO A 47 -6.21 -1.73 -7.76
CA PRO A 47 -5.77 -2.20 -6.46
C PRO A 47 -4.30 -1.80 -6.33
N ASP A 48 -3.95 -1.24 -5.19
CA ASP A 48 -2.57 -0.88 -4.89
C ASP A 48 -1.72 -2.17 -4.91
N ARG A 49 -1.17 -2.51 -6.08
CA ARG A 49 -0.37 -3.73 -6.30
C ARG A 49 0.97 -3.69 -5.56
N SER A 50 1.27 -2.61 -4.84
CA SER A 50 2.46 -2.51 -4.01
C SER A 50 2.34 -3.27 -2.69
N ILE A 51 1.11 -3.62 -2.27
CA ILE A 51 0.84 -4.31 -1.01
C ILE A 51 0.52 -5.78 -1.32
N PRO A 52 1.25 -6.75 -0.72
CA PRO A 52 0.90 -8.16 -0.89
C PRO A 52 -0.49 -8.46 -0.31
N PRO A 53 -1.17 -9.50 -0.81
CA PRO A 53 -2.40 -9.95 -0.20
C PRO A 53 -2.16 -10.38 1.25
N PHE A 54 -3.02 -9.94 2.16
CA PHE A 54 -2.99 -10.35 3.56
C PHE A 54 -4.41 -10.42 4.14
N SER A 55 -4.56 -11.14 5.25
CA SER A 55 -5.80 -11.22 6.02
C SER A 55 -5.51 -11.02 7.50
N VAL A 56 -6.36 -10.25 8.19
CA VAL A 56 -6.33 -10.18 9.65
C VAL A 56 -7.00 -11.44 10.18
N GLY A 57 -6.24 -12.29 10.87
CA GLY A 57 -6.75 -13.54 11.44
C GLY A 57 -7.36 -13.32 12.82
N ALA A 58 -6.58 -12.71 13.72
CA ALA A 58 -7.00 -12.41 15.09
C ALA A 58 -6.51 -11.04 15.54
N GLN A 59 -7.26 -10.45 16.46
CA GLN A 59 -6.87 -9.22 17.12
C GLN A 59 -7.36 -9.25 18.57
N GLU A 60 -6.45 -9.00 19.50
CA GLU A 60 -6.74 -8.90 20.93
C GLU A 60 -6.09 -7.63 21.48
N ALA A 61 -6.93 -6.70 21.94
CA ALA A 61 -6.54 -5.38 22.42
C ALA A 61 -5.64 -4.61 21.42
N THR A 62 -4.35 -4.48 21.71
CA THR A 62 -3.36 -3.77 20.88
C THR A 62 -2.58 -4.70 19.96
N VAL A 63 -2.84 -6.00 19.99
CA VAL A 63 -2.06 -7.00 19.24
C VAL A 63 -2.91 -7.57 18.12
N VAL A 64 -2.32 -7.65 16.93
CA VAL A 64 -2.94 -8.12 15.69
C VAL A 64 -2.08 -9.24 15.13
N ALA A 65 -2.69 -10.37 14.79
CA ALA A 65 -2.04 -11.44 14.04
C ALA A 65 -2.61 -11.43 12.60
N ILE A 66 -1.72 -11.29 11.62
CA ILE A 66 -2.08 -11.28 10.21
C ILE A 66 -1.41 -12.44 9.48
N HIS A 67 -2.14 -12.97 8.51
CA HIS A 67 -1.70 -14.03 7.62
C HIS A 67 -1.38 -13.43 6.25
N VAL A 68 -0.25 -13.85 5.68
CA VAL A 68 0.12 -13.64 4.28
C VAL A 68 0.26 -15.01 3.61
N PRO A 69 -0.04 -15.15 2.31
CA PRO A 69 0.16 -16.42 1.61
C PRO A 69 1.61 -16.92 1.71
N ASP A 70 1.80 -18.25 1.70
CA ASP A 70 3.11 -18.89 1.85
C ASP A 70 4.12 -18.46 0.79
N GLU A 71 3.66 -18.13 -0.42
CA GLU A 71 4.49 -17.64 -1.52
C GLU A 71 4.96 -16.19 -1.36
N THR A 72 4.49 -15.47 -0.33
CA THR A 72 4.86 -14.07 -0.09
C THR A 72 6.35 -13.97 0.27
N SER A 73 7.08 -13.22 -0.55
CA SER A 73 8.51 -12.99 -0.37
C SER A 73 8.80 -12.03 0.77
N ASP A 74 10.03 -12.08 1.31
CA ASP A 74 10.44 -11.15 2.38
C ASP A 74 10.43 -9.69 1.92
N ASP A 75 10.71 -9.41 0.64
CA ASP A 75 10.60 -8.06 0.05
C ASP A 75 9.15 -7.56 -0.01
N GLU A 76 8.19 -8.46 -0.16
CA GLU A 76 6.77 -8.11 -0.10
C GLU A 76 6.31 -7.88 1.34
N ILE A 77 6.80 -8.68 2.29
CA ILE A 77 6.59 -8.46 3.72
C ILE A 77 7.19 -7.12 4.15
N GLU A 78 8.37 -6.75 3.64
CA GLU A 78 9.00 -5.45 3.85
C GLU A 78 8.06 -4.32 3.42
N LYS A 79 7.52 -4.37 2.20
CA LYS A 79 6.57 -3.37 1.69
C LYS A 79 5.30 -3.29 2.53
N LEU A 80 4.81 -4.43 3.04
CA LEU A 80 3.67 -4.46 3.95
C LEU A 80 3.98 -3.75 5.27
N ILE A 81 5.16 -3.99 5.84
CA ILE A 81 5.64 -3.31 7.06
C ILE A 81 5.83 -1.80 6.81
N GLU A 82 6.42 -1.41 5.68
CA GLU A 82 6.56 -0.01 5.27
C GLU A 82 5.19 0.66 5.11
N ARG A 83 4.20 -0.07 4.59
CA ARG A 83 2.83 0.44 4.49
C ARG A 83 2.24 0.71 5.88
N PHE A 84 2.41 -0.21 6.83
CA PHE A 84 1.99 0.01 8.21
C PHE A 84 2.67 1.23 8.83
N ARG A 85 3.98 1.39 8.58
CA ARG A 85 4.76 2.54 9.01
C ARG A 85 4.19 3.85 8.44
N LYS A 86 3.90 3.89 7.14
CA LYS A 86 3.32 5.05 6.48
C LYS A 86 1.99 5.46 7.13
N ILE A 87 1.10 4.48 7.33
CA ILE A 87 -0.20 4.72 7.98
C ILE A 87 0.00 5.21 9.42
N GLY A 88 0.90 4.59 10.18
CA GLY A 88 1.21 4.97 11.56
C GLY A 88 1.77 6.38 11.72
N ARG A 89 2.45 6.90 10.69
CA ARG A 89 3.02 8.26 10.67
C ARG A 89 2.05 9.32 10.15
N GLU A 90 1.26 8.99 9.12
CA GLU A 90 0.41 9.97 8.43
C GLU A 90 -0.96 10.14 9.09
N SER A 91 -1.72 9.06 9.20
CA SER A 91 -3.14 9.13 9.60
C SER A 91 -3.44 8.44 10.92
N ARG A 92 -2.62 7.45 11.29
CA ARG A 92 -2.89 6.44 12.34
C ARG A 92 -4.21 5.70 12.19
N LYS A 93 -4.86 5.79 11.03
CA LYS A 93 -6.15 5.15 10.75
C LYS A 93 -5.93 3.81 10.07
N PHE A 94 -5.74 2.77 10.89
CA PHE A 94 -5.53 1.42 10.37
C PHE A 94 -6.82 0.70 9.95
N GLU A 95 -7.98 1.35 10.06
CA GLU A 95 -9.26 0.83 9.54
C GLU A 95 -9.17 0.53 8.03
N SER A 96 -8.40 1.31 7.27
CA SER A 96 -8.19 1.08 5.84
C SER A 96 -7.48 -0.24 5.54
N MET A 97 -6.79 -0.82 6.53
CA MET A 97 -6.13 -2.12 6.49
C MET A 97 -6.97 -3.22 7.16
N LYS A 98 -8.25 -2.96 7.44
CA LYS A 98 -9.18 -3.87 8.12
C LYS A 98 -8.76 -4.24 9.56
N ILE A 99 -7.95 -3.41 10.20
CA ILE A 99 -7.56 -3.58 11.61
C ILE A 99 -8.55 -2.82 12.48
N ASN A 100 -9.14 -3.50 13.47
CA ASN A 100 -10.10 -2.88 14.37
C ASN A 100 -9.41 -1.85 15.28
N PRO A 101 -10.11 -0.82 15.74
CA PRO A 101 -9.56 0.16 16.68
C PRO A 101 -8.94 -0.48 17.92
N THR A 102 -7.69 -0.11 18.23
CA THR A 102 -7.09 -0.48 19.52
C THR A 102 -7.64 0.48 20.58
N THR A 103 -8.51 -0.01 21.46
CA THR A 103 -9.32 0.77 22.45
C THR A 103 -10.63 1.34 21.87
N PRO A 104 -11.62 0.50 21.55
CA PRO A 104 -12.86 0.91 20.86
C PRO A 104 -13.68 1.98 21.61
N ASP A 105 -13.50 2.10 22.92
CA ASP A 105 -14.28 3.01 23.77
C ASP A 105 -13.81 4.48 23.72
N ARG A 106 -12.66 4.78 23.09
CA ARG A 106 -12.09 6.14 23.02
C ARG A 106 -11.64 6.49 21.61
N PRO A 107 -12.48 7.16 20.81
CA PRO A 107 -12.19 7.49 19.42
C PRO A 107 -10.89 8.28 19.19
N GLY A 108 -10.48 9.11 20.16
CA GLY A 108 -9.23 9.90 20.09
C GLY A 108 -7.96 9.13 20.48
N ASP A 109 -8.11 7.91 21.01
CA ASP A 109 -7.01 7.08 21.51
C ASP A 109 -6.78 5.82 20.65
N HIS A 110 -7.53 5.67 19.57
CA HIS A 110 -7.37 4.56 18.64
C HIS A 110 -5.94 4.51 18.08
N TYR A 111 -5.37 3.32 18.00
CA TYR A 111 -4.08 3.06 17.35
C TYR A 111 -2.88 3.81 17.97
N ARG A 112 -2.99 4.29 19.21
CA ARG A 112 -1.85 4.85 19.96
C ARG A 112 -0.73 3.84 20.17
N ARG A 113 -1.13 2.59 20.42
CA ARG A 113 -0.25 1.45 20.62
C ARG A 113 -0.79 0.29 19.81
N MET A 114 0.10 -0.36 19.07
CA MET A 114 -0.24 -1.50 18.25
C MET A 114 0.96 -2.38 17.95
N THR A 115 0.75 -3.68 17.95
CA THR A 115 1.72 -4.67 17.51
C THR A 115 1.06 -5.55 16.46
N ILE A 116 1.67 -5.66 15.29
CA ILE A 116 1.21 -6.51 14.19
C ILE A 116 2.25 -7.60 13.97
N TYR A 117 1.82 -8.85 14.19
CA TYR A 117 2.59 -10.05 13.91
C TYR A 117 2.18 -10.63 12.56
N ILE A 118 3.15 -10.96 11.72
CA ILE A 118 2.95 -11.43 10.35
C ILE A 118 3.37 -12.90 10.25
N PHE A 119 2.48 -13.75 9.79
CA PHE A 119 2.67 -15.19 9.65
C PHE A 119 2.33 -15.66 8.24
N SER A 120 3.05 -16.69 7.78
CA SER A 120 2.66 -17.45 6.58
C SER A 120 1.66 -18.55 6.91
N ASP A 121 1.84 -19.22 8.05
CA ASP A 121 0.92 -20.26 8.51
C ASP A 121 -0.27 -19.63 9.27
N ASN A 122 -1.49 -19.92 8.79
CA ASN A 122 -2.71 -19.35 9.32
C ASN A 122 -3.05 -19.81 10.75
N THR A 123 -2.52 -20.95 11.22
CA THR A 123 -2.77 -21.49 12.56
C THR A 123 -2.25 -20.56 13.67
N TRP A 124 -1.18 -19.81 13.39
CA TRP A 124 -0.64 -18.77 14.28
C TRP A 124 -1.47 -17.49 14.32
N THR A 125 -2.43 -17.36 13.41
CA THR A 125 -3.32 -16.20 13.32
C THR A 125 -4.71 -16.46 13.89
N GLU A 126 -4.95 -17.65 14.44
CA GLU A 126 -6.20 -17.98 15.09
C GLU A 126 -6.36 -17.25 16.44
N PRO A 127 -7.59 -16.87 16.84
CA PRO A 127 -7.82 -16.18 18.10
C PRO A 127 -7.31 -16.94 19.33
N GLU A 128 -7.48 -18.26 19.35
CA GLU A 128 -7.00 -19.09 20.48
C GLU A 128 -5.48 -19.11 20.57
N THR A 129 -4.79 -19.22 19.44
CA THR A 129 -3.32 -19.22 19.40
C THR A 129 -2.76 -17.87 19.84
N LEU A 130 -3.36 -16.76 19.37
CA LEU A 130 -2.99 -15.43 19.81
C LEU A 130 -3.22 -15.26 21.33
N HIS A 131 -4.36 -15.72 21.85
CA HIS A 131 -4.65 -15.64 23.27
C HIS A 131 -3.62 -16.42 24.11
N LYS A 132 -3.30 -17.67 23.71
CA LYS A 132 -2.27 -18.51 24.36
C LYS A 132 -0.90 -17.85 24.37
N TYR A 133 -0.53 -17.17 23.29
CA TYR A 133 0.70 -16.40 23.23
C TYR A 133 0.70 -15.24 24.25
N LEU A 134 -0.40 -14.49 24.32
CA LEU A 134 -0.54 -13.32 25.21
C LEU A 134 -0.58 -13.72 26.69
N THR A 135 -1.22 -14.83 27.04
CA THR A 135 -1.21 -15.40 28.40
C THR A 135 0.11 -16.07 28.76
N GLY A 136 0.95 -16.37 27.75
CA GLY A 136 2.28 -16.94 27.91
C GLY A 136 2.33 -18.47 27.93
N GLU A 137 1.24 -19.13 27.54
CA GLU A 137 1.14 -20.60 27.47
C GLU A 137 1.98 -21.18 26.32
N ASP A 138 2.03 -20.50 25.16
CA ASP A 138 2.87 -20.90 24.02
C ASP A 138 3.58 -19.68 23.38
N ARG A 139 4.76 -19.35 23.92
CA ARG A 139 5.58 -18.23 23.41
C ARG A 139 6.58 -18.66 22.35
N GLY A 140 7.22 -19.81 22.54
CA GLY A 140 8.35 -20.23 21.71
C GLY A 140 7.94 -20.58 20.28
N GLY A 141 6.83 -21.30 20.09
CA GLY A 141 6.34 -21.64 18.75
C GLY A 141 5.89 -20.41 17.98
N PHE A 142 5.14 -19.53 18.64
CA PHE A 142 4.64 -18.29 18.07
C PHE A 142 5.77 -17.36 17.62
N GLN A 143 6.79 -17.15 18.47
CA GLN A 143 7.91 -16.26 18.14
C GLN A 143 8.80 -16.80 17.01
N ARG A 144 9.02 -18.12 16.95
CA ARG A 144 9.83 -18.76 15.89
C ARG A 144 9.13 -18.79 14.54
N SER A 145 7.81 -18.88 14.53
CA SER A 145 7.01 -18.94 13.30
C SER A 145 6.77 -17.56 12.68
N LEU A 146 7.18 -16.50 13.38
CA LEU A 146 6.99 -15.12 12.94
C LEU A 146 7.84 -14.82 11.71
N ARG A 147 7.20 -14.29 10.67
CA ARG A 147 7.87 -13.82 9.45
C ARG A 147 8.17 -12.33 9.47
N GLY A 148 7.40 -11.55 10.21
CA GLY A 148 7.60 -10.11 10.33
C GLY A 148 6.86 -9.49 11.49
N LEU A 149 7.34 -8.31 11.89
CA LEU A 149 6.79 -7.54 13.00
C LEU A 149 6.73 -6.08 12.62
N TYR A 150 5.59 -5.46 12.90
CA TYR A 150 5.45 -4.02 13.03
C TYR A 150 4.98 -3.65 14.43
N ARG A 151 5.69 -2.76 15.12
CA ARG A 151 5.30 -2.27 16.44
C ARG A 151 5.27 -0.75 16.44
N LEU A 152 4.14 -0.22 16.90
CA LEU A 152 3.89 1.19 17.12
C LEU A 152 3.59 1.41 18.60
N THR A 153 4.32 2.31 19.23
CA THR A 153 4.07 2.77 20.59
C THR A 153 3.76 4.26 20.59
N GLU A 154 3.65 4.88 21.76
CA GLU A 154 3.41 6.33 21.84
C GLU A 154 4.64 7.14 21.42
N SER A 155 5.85 6.61 21.64
CA SER A 155 7.11 7.32 21.42
C SER A 155 8.01 6.68 20.35
N GLU A 156 7.83 5.41 20.07
CA GLU A 156 8.72 4.64 19.19
C GLU A 156 7.96 3.81 18.16
N GLU A 157 8.62 3.58 17.03
CA GLU A 157 8.21 2.64 16.00
C GLU A 157 9.32 1.63 15.70
N GLU A 158 8.92 0.44 15.32
CA GLU A 158 9.81 -0.65 14.98
C GLU A 158 9.22 -1.53 13.87
N GLY A 159 10.07 -1.92 12.92
CA GLY A 159 9.77 -2.86 11.86
C GLY A 159 10.92 -3.82 11.65
N ARG A 160 10.63 -5.12 11.55
CA ARG A 160 11.63 -6.17 11.31
C ARG A 160 11.02 -7.35 10.57
N ILE A 161 11.88 -8.11 9.91
CA ILE A 161 11.57 -9.39 9.25
C ILE A 161 12.27 -10.50 10.04
N GLY A 162 11.64 -11.66 10.10
CA GLY A 162 12.15 -12.86 10.76
C GLY A 162 11.58 -13.09 12.16
N PRO A 163 12.04 -14.17 12.82
CA PRO A 163 11.52 -14.61 14.11
C PRO A 163 11.82 -13.62 15.23
N LEU A 164 11.04 -13.72 16.32
CA LEU A 164 11.30 -12.94 17.52
C LEU A 164 12.32 -13.65 18.42
N PRO A 165 13.35 -12.95 18.93
CA PRO A 165 14.31 -13.57 19.82
C PRO A 165 13.73 -13.82 21.22
N ASP A 166 13.71 -15.08 21.64
CA ASP A 166 13.35 -15.46 23.02
C ASP A 166 14.63 -15.43 23.90
N GLY A 167 15.14 -14.22 24.15
CA GLY A 167 16.36 -13.99 24.96
C GLY A 167 17.49 -13.30 24.19
N PRO A 168 18.76 -13.40 24.66
CA PRO A 168 19.89 -12.76 23.99
C PRO A 168 20.04 -13.31 22.57
N GLU A 169 20.13 -12.41 21.60
CA GLU A 169 20.21 -12.78 20.19
C GLU A 169 21.47 -13.62 19.92
N THR A 170 21.27 -14.90 19.59
CA THR A 170 22.35 -15.77 19.13
C THR A 170 22.79 -15.35 17.72
N LYS A 171 24.07 -15.55 17.38
CA LYS A 171 24.61 -15.20 16.06
C LYS A 171 23.83 -15.80 14.88
N GLU A 172 23.25 -16.98 15.06
CA GLU A 172 22.42 -17.66 14.05
C GLU A 172 21.08 -16.94 13.83
N MET A 173 20.42 -16.52 14.92
CA MET A 173 19.20 -15.72 14.83
C MET A 173 19.45 -14.31 14.26
N GLN A 174 20.59 -13.69 14.57
CA GLN A 174 20.93 -12.39 13.96
C GLN A 174 21.15 -12.47 12.44
N ALA A 175 21.47 -13.64 11.90
CA ALA A 175 21.59 -13.83 10.46
C ALA A 175 20.22 -13.92 9.76
N GLU A 176 19.18 -14.36 10.49
CA GLU A 176 17.82 -14.53 9.99
C GLU A 176 16.92 -13.32 10.26
N ILE A 177 17.26 -12.51 11.28
CA ILE A 177 16.52 -11.30 11.64
C ILE A 177 17.05 -10.11 10.84
N ARG A 178 16.17 -9.50 10.04
CA ARG A 178 16.47 -8.27 9.31
C ARG A 178 15.70 -7.10 9.93
N GLN A 179 16.40 -6.24 10.67
CA GLN A 179 15.83 -4.99 11.19
C GLN A 179 15.65 -3.99 10.05
N LEU A 180 14.42 -3.51 9.83
CA LEU A 180 14.12 -2.51 8.80
C LEU A 180 14.24 -1.09 9.36
N PHE A 181 13.63 -0.86 10.52
CA PHE A 181 13.73 0.40 11.25
C PHE A 181 13.45 0.18 12.74
N LYS A 182 14.04 1.03 13.57
CA LYS A 182 13.74 1.14 14.99
C LYS A 182 14.15 2.53 15.45
N GLY A 183 13.25 3.25 16.10
CA GLY A 183 13.59 4.57 16.60
C GLY A 183 12.38 5.36 17.09
N PRO A 184 12.60 6.60 17.55
CA PRO A 184 11.52 7.47 17.96
C PRO A 184 10.60 7.75 16.76
N LEU A 185 9.32 7.91 17.05
CA LEU A 185 8.38 8.50 16.12
C LEU A 185 8.86 9.92 15.83
N SER A 186 9.52 10.12 14.68
CA SER A 186 9.90 11.45 14.24
C SER A 186 8.63 12.31 14.19
N GLU A 187 8.68 13.50 14.81
CA GLU A 187 7.62 14.49 14.63
C GLU A 187 7.36 14.66 13.13
N PRO A 188 6.08 14.80 12.72
CA PRO A 188 5.76 15.03 11.32
C PRO A 188 6.63 16.18 10.84
N SER A 189 7.44 15.92 9.80
CA SER A 189 8.28 16.94 9.20
C SER A 189 7.38 18.13 8.90
N GLY A 190 7.54 19.21 9.68
CA GLY A 190 6.78 20.44 9.46
C GLY A 190 6.95 20.88 8.01
N PRO A 191 6.00 21.67 7.47
CA PRO A 191 6.08 22.12 6.09
C PRO A 191 7.46 22.70 5.83
N VAL A 192 8.11 22.25 4.76
CA VAL A 192 9.32 22.87 4.24
C VAL A 192 8.97 24.33 3.97
N VAL A 193 9.40 25.22 4.86
CA VAL A 193 9.29 26.66 4.64
C VAL A 193 10.32 26.97 3.57
N ASP A 194 9.85 27.15 2.34
CA ASP A 194 10.67 27.67 1.25
C ASP A 194 11.34 28.97 1.73
N PRO A 195 12.66 29.14 1.53
CA PRO A 195 13.34 30.35 1.96
C PRO A 195 12.80 31.53 1.16
N ILE A 196 12.22 32.49 1.89
CA ILE A 196 11.78 33.79 1.36
C ILE A 196 12.98 34.46 0.67
N PRO A 197 12.90 34.82 -0.62
CA PRO A 197 13.97 35.55 -1.27
C PRO A 197 14.09 36.96 -0.66
N ALA A 198 15.30 37.32 -0.26
CA ALA A 198 15.64 38.64 0.28
C ALA A 198 15.43 39.75 -0.77
N PRO A 199 15.16 41.00 -0.33
CA PRO A 199 14.73 42.12 -1.19
C PRO A 199 15.79 42.64 -2.15
#